data_AF-A0A6P1HDD7-F1
#
_entry.id   AF-A0A6P1HDD7-F1
#
_cell.length_a   1.000
_cell.length_b   1.000
_cell.length_c   1.000
_cell.angle_alpha   90.00
_cell.angle_beta   90.00
_cell.angle_gamma   90.00
#
_symmetry.space_group_name_H-M   'P 1'
#
loop_
_entity.id
_entity.type
_entity.pdbx_description
1 polymer ?
#
loop_
_entity_poly.entity_id
_entity_poly.type
_entity_poly.pdbx_seq_one_letter_code
_entity_poly.pdbx_strand_id
1 'polypeptide(L)'
;MAKHFISGTILLLSISIFYLGFQLHGVAKVDNMAEALEHEEDSSKASIVSMEKGLWTLEEAATYLSLTSKELDEIIVSQRLIRMKRTSYPTYDYIPYVQINGKFYFNKTNLDKWIQQAVYEKIGG
;
A
#
# COMPACT_ATOMS: atom_id res chain seq x y z
N MET A 1 47.69 -20.56 16.66
CA MET A 1 46.44 -19.94 17.14
C MET A 1 45.67 -19.19 16.04
N ALA A 2 45.81 -19.52 14.75
CA ALA A 2 45.13 -18.81 13.64
C ALA A 2 43.97 -19.58 12.97
N LYS A 3 43.81 -20.88 13.27
CA LYS A 3 42.80 -21.74 12.60
C LYS A 3 41.36 -21.40 13.01
N HIS A 4 41.14 -20.90 14.22
CA HIS A 4 39.81 -20.50 14.69
C HIS A 4 39.37 -19.11 14.16
N PHE A 5 40.31 -18.28 13.71
CA PHE A 5 40.00 -16.97 13.14
C PHE A 5 39.33 -17.08 11.78
N ILE A 6 39.81 -18.02 10.94
CA ILE A 6 39.29 -18.24 9.59
C ILE A 6 37.86 -18.80 9.64
N SER A 7 37.56 -19.68 10.60
CA SER A 7 36.20 -20.22 10.75
C SER A 7 35.20 -19.18 11.28
N GLY A 8 35.65 -18.25 12.12
CA GLY A 8 34.79 -17.20 12.68
C GLY A 8 34.35 -16.19 11.62
N THR A 9 35.23 -15.82 10.68
CA THR A 9 34.91 -14.88 9.60
C THR A 9 33.95 -15.47 8.57
N ILE A 10 34.04 -16.77 8.30
CA ILE A 10 33.12 -17.49 7.38
C ILE A 10 31.69 -17.51 7.94
N LEU A 11 31.56 -17.71 9.27
CA LEU A 11 30.26 -17.75 9.94
C LEU A 11 29.61 -16.36 9.98
N LEU A 12 30.40 -15.31 10.23
CA LEU A 12 29.95 -13.91 10.12
C LEU A 12 29.51 -13.55 8.70
N LEU A 13 30.28 -13.96 7.68
CA LEU A 13 29.95 -13.71 6.27
C LEU A 13 28.59 -14.34 5.89
N SER A 14 28.33 -15.56 6.36
CA SER A 14 27.09 -16.29 6.06
C SER A 14 25.85 -15.60 6.64
N ILE A 15 25.97 -15.04 7.84
CA ILE A 15 24.88 -14.30 8.50
C ILE A 15 24.60 -12.97 7.77
N SER A 16 25.64 -12.27 7.32
CA SER A 16 25.49 -11.02 6.55
C SER A 16 24.77 -11.23 5.22
N ILE A 17 25.05 -12.33 4.49
CA ILE A 17 24.37 -12.65 3.22
C ILE A 17 22.87 -12.92 3.45
N PHE A 18 22.53 -13.65 4.52
CA PHE A 18 21.13 -13.87 4.89
C PHE A 18 20.40 -12.56 5.25
N TYR A 19 21.08 -11.65 5.94
CA TYR A 19 20.50 -10.34 6.30
C TYR A 19 20.26 -9.47 5.06
N LEU A 20 21.15 -9.50 4.07
CA LEU A 20 20.97 -8.83 2.77
C LEU A 20 19.76 -9.40 2.00
N GLY A 21 19.57 -10.72 2.01
CA GLY A 21 18.42 -11.36 1.35
C GLY A 21 17.07 -11.00 1.96
N PHE A 22 17.04 -10.71 3.28
CA PHE A 22 15.82 -10.31 3.98
C PHE A 22 15.46 -8.83 3.75
N GLN A 23 16.46 -7.95 3.59
CA GLN A 23 16.22 -6.52 3.35
C GLN A 23 15.68 -6.21 1.94
N LEU A 24 15.87 -7.13 0.98
CA LEU A 24 15.39 -7.01 -0.40
C LEU A 24 13.95 -7.51 -0.64
N HIS A 25 13.30 -8.14 0.34
CA HIS A 25 11.90 -8.59 0.20
C HIS A 25 10.86 -7.46 0.31
N GLY A 26 11.29 -6.21 0.48
CA GLY A 26 10.42 -5.04 0.62
C GLY A 26 10.76 -3.82 -0.25
N VAL A 27 11.82 -3.86 -1.07
CA VAL A 27 12.24 -2.71 -1.90
C VAL A 27 12.67 -3.18 -3.29
N ALA A 28 11.69 -3.52 -4.11
CA ALA A 28 11.81 -3.44 -5.56
C ALA A 28 10.80 -2.40 -6.08
N LYS A 29 10.96 -1.16 -5.59
CA LYS A 29 10.57 0.03 -6.34
C LYS A 29 11.83 0.85 -6.51
N VAL A 30 12.62 0.48 -7.52
CA VAL A 30 13.74 1.27 -8.01
C VAL A 30 13.10 2.39 -8.82
N ASP A 31 12.80 3.50 -8.15
CA ASP A 31 12.53 4.75 -8.85
C ASP A 31 13.91 5.24 -9.34
N ASN A 32 14.27 4.86 -10.57
CA ASN A 32 15.38 5.44 -11.30
C ASN A 32 15.01 6.90 -11.61
N MET A 33 15.46 7.83 -10.77
CA MET A 33 15.61 9.22 -11.17
C MET A 33 17.00 9.39 -11.78
N ALA A 34 17.08 9.14 -13.08
CA ALA A 34 18.09 9.72 -13.95
C ALA A 34 17.35 10.41 -15.11
N GLU A 35 17.71 11.67 -15.26
CA GLU A 35 17.12 12.74 -16.02
C GLU A 35 17.22 12.56 -17.55
N ALA A 36 16.18 13.05 -18.23
CA ALA A 36 16.11 13.53 -19.62
C ALA A 36 16.30 12.52 -20.78
N LEU A 37 15.25 12.32 -21.58
CA LEU A 37 15.02 13.06 -22.83
C LEU A 37 13.79 12.50 -23.56
N GLU A 38 12.90 13.42 -23.92
CA GLU A 38 12.02 13.45 -25.10
C GLU A 38 11.57 12.11 -25.71
N HIS A 39 10.30 11.77 -25.44
CA HIS A 39 9.43 11.31 -26.51
C HIS A 39 8.04 11.91 -26.26
N GLU A 40 7.78 13.04 -26.93
CA GLU A 40 6.48 13.28 -27.53
C GLU A 40 6.04 11.97 -28.20
N GLU A 41 4.87 11.44 -27.87
CA GLU A 41 3.87 11.07 -28.88
C GLU A 41 2.49 11.08 -28.23
N ASP A 42 1.79 12.14 -28.62
CA ASP A 42 0.41 12.12 -29.09
C ASP A 42 -0.73 12.23 -28.08
N SER A 43 -1.13 13.49 -27.94
CA SER A 43 -2.51 13.95 -27.85
C SER A 43 -3.50 13.13 -28.68
N SER A 44 -4.01 12.05 -28.10
CA SER A 44 -5.44 11.74 -28.24
C SER A 44 -6.14 12.00 -26.92
N LYS A 45 -6.69 13.22 -26.83
CA LYS A 45 -7.83 13.53 -25.96
C LYS A 45 -9.02 12.70 -26.44
N ALA A 46 -8.96 11.39 -26.23
CA ALA A 46 -10.12 10.54 -26.22
C ALA A 46 -10.92 11.01 -25.00
N SER A 47 -11.97 11.78 -25.23
CA SER A 47 -13.10 11.88 -24.32
C SER A 47 -13.68 10.47 -24.17
N ILE A 48 -13.02 9.67 -23.35
CA ILE A 48 -13.54 8.42 -22.83
C ILE A 48 -14.74 8.86 -22.00
N VAL A 49 -15.93 8.60 -22.54
CA VAL A 49 -17.16 8.50 -21.78
C VAL A 49 -16.79 7.82 -20.48
N SER A 50 -16.94 8.54 -19.35
CA SER A 50 -16.56 8.10 -18.01
C SER A 50 -17.27 6.80 -17.68
N MET A 51 -16.73 5.68 -18.14
CA MET A 51 -17.09 4.37 -17.63
C MET A 51 -16.57 4.38 -16.21
N GLU A 52 -17.52 4.42 -15.27
CA GLU A 52 -17.23 4.39 -13.85
C GLU A 52 -16.25 3.25 -13.57
N LYS A 53 -15.01 3.62 -13.24
CA LYS A 53 -13.94 2.67 -12.96
C LYS A 53 -14.40 1.78 -11.81
N GLY A 54 -14.50 0.47 -12.02
CA GLY A 54 -14.97 -0.46 -10.99
C GLY A 54 -14.08 -0.51 -9.75
N LEU A 55 -12.79 -0.22 -9.92
CA LEU A 55 -11.80 -0.09 -8.85
C LEU A 55 -10.97 1.18 -9.01
N TRP A 56 -10.73 1.84 -7.89
CA TRP A 56 -9.88 3.02 -7.73
C TRP A 56 -8.55 2.64 -7.11
N THR A 57 -7.48 3.33 -7.53
CA THR A 57 -6.17 3.24 -6.86
C THR A 57 -6.19 3.96 -5.51
N LEU A 58 -5.11 3.82 -4.76
CA LEU A 58 -4.92 4.55 -3.49
C LEU A 58 -5.02 6.07 -3.69
N GLU A 59 -4.45 6.60 -4.77
CA GLU A 59 -4.45 8.04 -5.07
C GLU A 59 -5.86 8.53 -5.43
N GLU A 60 -6.59 7.76 -6.24
CA GLU A 60 -7.98 8.06 -6.61
C GLU A 60 -8.89 8.04 -5.37
N ALA A 61 -8.73 7.03 -4.51
CA ALA A 61 -9.49 6.92 -3.26
C ALA A 61 -9.13 8.00 -2.24
N ALA A 62 -7.84 8.35 -2.11
CA ALA A 62 -7.41 9.42 -1.23
C ALA A 62 -7.98 10.76 -1.67
N THR A 63 -7.94 11.02 -2.98
CA THR A 63 -8.56 12.21 -3.58
C THR A 63 -10.06 12.27 -3.29
N TYR A 64 -10.76 11.15 -3.44
CA TYR A 64 -12.20 11.05 -3.11
C TYR A 64 -12.49 11.38 -1.63
N LEU A 65 -11.64 10.89 -0.73
CA LEU A 65 -11.75 11.14 0.70
C LEU A 65 -11.20 12.51 1.14
N SER A 66 -10.70 13.32 0.20
CA SER A 66 -10.02 14.59 0.50
C SER A 66 -8.83 14.42 1.44
N LEU A 67 -8.08 13.33 1.26
CA LEU A 67 -6.87 12.98 1.99
C LEU A 67 -5.68 12.93 1.03
N THR A 68 -4.47 13.03 1.57
CA THR A 68 -3.26 12.64 0.83
C THR A 68 -3.16 11.12 0.76
N SER A 69 -2.53 10.59 -0.29
CA SER A 69 -2.29 9.13 -0.41
C SER A 69 -1.52 8.56 0.78
N LYS A 70 -0.63 9.36 1.36
CA LYS A 70 0.14 9.00 2.55
C LYS A 70 -0.75 8.85 3.78
N GLU A 71 -1.64 9.81 4.03
CA GLU A 71 -2.59 9.74 5.15
C GLU A 71 -3.50 8.52 5.01
N LEU A 72 -4.02 8.26 3.79
CA LEU A 72 -4.85 7.08 3.56
C LEU A 72 -4.10 5.77 3.80
N ASP A 73 -2.85 5.67 3.35
CA ASP A 73 -2.00 4.50 3.61
C ASP A 73 -1.75 4.29 5.10
N GLU A 74 -1.40 5.36 5.84
CA GLU A 74 -1.18 5.31 7.28
C GLU A 74 -2.45 4.83 8.03
N ILE A 75 -3.62 5.33 7.64
CA ILE A 75 -4.90 4.88 8.21
C ILE A 75 -5.10 3.39 7.94
N ILE A 76 -4.88 2.92 6.71
CA ILE A 76 -5.04 1.51 6.34
C ILE A 76 -4.10 0.61 7.15
N VAL A 77 -2.83 1.00 7.27
CA VAL A 77 -1.83 0.25 8.04
C VAL A 77 -2.22 0.18 9.51
N SER A 78 -2.61 1.31 10.10
CA SER A 78 -3.07 1.39 11.50
C SER A 78 -4.29 0.49 11.74
N GLN A 79 -5.32 0.62 10.89
CA GLN A 79 -6.53 -0.19 10.99
C GLN A 79 -6.24 -1.67 10.81
N ARG A 80 -5.34 -2.05 9.90
CA ARG A 80 -4.93 -3.45 9.70
C ARG A 80 -4.30 -4.04 10.97
N LEU A 81 -3.43 -3.30 11.66
CA LEU A 81 -2.81 -3.74 12.90
C LEU A 81 -3.84 -3.92 14.02
N ILE A 82 -4.85 -3.06 14.10
CA ILE A 82 -5.93 -3.17 15.08
C ILE A 82 -6.81 -4.39 14.75
N ARG A 83 -7.17 -4.54 13.46
CA ARG A 83 -8.00 -5.62 12.95
C ARG A 83 -7.38 -7.00 13.21
N MET A 84 -6.06 -7.13 13.05
CA MET A 84 -5.33 -8.36 13.36
C MET A 84 -5.40 -8.78 14.83
N LYS A 85 -5.72 -7.85 15.75
CA LYS A 85 -5.88 -8.13 17.18
C LYS A 85 -7.31 -8.55 17.55
N ARG A 86 -8.26 -8.51 16.62
CA ARG A 86 -9.67 -8.85 16.86
C ARG A 86 -10.04 -10.16 16.14
N THR A 87 -10.78 -11.01 16.83
CA THR A 87 -11.31 -12.28 16.28
C THR A 87 -12.57 -12.08 15.43
N SER A 88 -13.34 -11.03 15.71
CA SER A 88 -14.53 -10.64 14.96
C SER A 88 -14.73 -9.13 15.03
N TYR A 89 -15.23 -8.55 13.94
CA TYR A 89 -15.55 -7.14 13.80
C TYR A 89 -16.59 -6.96 12.68
N PRO A 90 -17.48 -5.97 12.78
CA PRO A 90 -18.35 -5.58 11.68
C PRO A 90 -17.56 -5.18 10.43
N THR A 91 -18.12 -5.46 9.26
CA THR A 91 -17.45 -5.30 7.95
C THR A 91 -16.98 -3.87 7.68
N TYR A 92 -17.71 -2.87 8.18
CA TYR A 92 -17.46 -1.45 7.90
C TYR A 92 -16.84 -0.68 9.08
N ASP A 93 -16.31 -1.37 10.11
CA ASP A 93 -15.48 -0.73 11.15
C ASP A 93 -14.15 -0.23 10.58
N TYR A 94 -13.73 -0.78 9.45
CA TYR A 94 -12.45 -0.49 8.80
C TYR A 94 -12.68 -0.15 7.33
N ILE A 95 -11.76 0.63 6.75
CA ILE A 95 -11.80 1.02 5.35
C ILE A 95 -11.79 -0.24 4.48
N PRO A 96 -12.80 -0.44 3.62
CA PRO A 96 -12.86 -1.58 2.73
C PRO A 96 -11.90 -1.38 1.55
N TYR A 97 -11.00 -2.35 1.38
CA TYR A 97 -10.08 -2.41 0.26
C TYR A 97 -9.87 -3.85 -0.19
N VAL A 98 -9.42 -4.01 -1.43
CA VAL A 98 -8.88 -5.26 -1.94
C VAL A 98 -7.41 -5.07 -2.26
N GLN A 99 -6.61 -6.11 -2.05
CA GLN A 99 -5.19 -6.08 -2.37
C GLN A 99 -4.96 -6.92 -3.62
N ILE A 100 -4.45 -6.29 -4.68
CA ILE A 100 -4.12 -6.96 -5.95
C ILE A 100 -2.67 -6.62 -6.27
N ASN A 101 -1.82 -7.64 -6.41
CA ASN A 101 -0.38 -7.48 -6.66
C ASN A 101 0.31 -6.53 -5.65
N GLY A 102 -0.05 -6.65 -4.37
CA GLY A 102 0.53 -5.82 -3.31
C GLY A 102 -0.05 -4.40 -3.21
N LYS A 103 -0.80 -3.94 -4.22
CA LYS A 103 -1.40 -2.60 -4.24
C LYS A 103 -2.82 -2.61 -3.71
N PHE A 104 -3.21 -1.51 -3.05
CA PHE A 104 -4.56 -1.32 -2.55
C PHE A 104 -5.47 -0.77 -3.64
N TYR A 105 -6.64 -1.38 -3.76
CA TYR A 105 -7.71 -0.93 -4.63
C TYR A 105 -9.01 -0.80 -3.85
N PHE A 106 -9.81 0.17 -4.26
CA PHE A 106 -11.02 0.57 -3.56
C PHE A 106 -12.19 0.57 -4.51
N ASN A 107 -13.37 0.29 -3.99
CA ASN A 107 -14.61 0.44 -4.75
C ASN A 107 -15.43 1.55 -4.11
N LYS A 108 -15.94 2.48 -4.94
CA LYS A 108 -16.73 3.63 -4.49
C LYS A 108 -17.88 3.23 -3.58
N THR A 109 -18.69 2.27 -4.00
CA THR A 109 -19.87 1.82 -3.25
C THR A 109 -19.52 1.33 -1.85
N ASN A 110 -18.38 0.64 -1.70
CA ASN A 110 -17.92 0.18 -0.39
C ASN A 110 -17.37 1.32 0.46
N LEU A 111 -16.63 2.26 -0.13
CA LEU A 111 -16.18 3.46 0.56
C LEU A 111 -17.36 4.30 1.06
N ASP A 112 -18.40 4.45 0.25
CA ASP A 112 -19.60 5.20 0.63
C ASP A 112 -20.32 4.57 1.83
N LYS A 113 -20.45 3.24 1.84
CA LYS A 113 -21.01 2.50 2.98
C LYS A 113 -20.18 2.67 4.24
N TRP A 114 -18.85 2.63 4.11
CA TRP A 114 -17.94 2.87 5.22
C TRP A 114 -18.10 4.29 5.79
N ILE A 115 -18.18 5.32 4.94
CA ILE A 115 -18.42 6.70 5.37
C ILE A 115 -19.76 6.81 6.11
N GLN A 116 -20.82 6.23 5.56
CA GLN A 116 -22.16 6.26 6.19
C GLN A 116 -22.15 5.63 7.57
N GLN A 117 -21.51 4.46 7.72
CA GLN A 117 -21.36 3.79 9.01
C GLN A 117 -20.57 4.65 10.00
N ALA A 118 -19.44 5.21 9.58
CA ALA A 118 -18.61 6.06 10.43
C ALA A 118 -19.34 7.32 10.90
N VAL A 119 -20.20 7.90 10.05
CA VAL A 119 -21.05 9.04 10.43
C VAL A 119 -22.15 8.60 11.40
N TYR A 120 -22.80 7.46 11.15
CA TYR A 120 -23.85 6.93 12.03
C TYR A 120 -23.33 6.67 13.45
N GLU A 121 -22.18 6.00 13.58
CA GLU A 121 -21.57 5.72 14.90
C GLU A 121 -21.21 7.00 15.66
N LYS A 122 -20.86 8.07 14.95
CA LYS A 122 -20.52 9.36 15.58
C LYS A 122 -21.74 10.12 16.11
N ILE A 123 -22.92 9.88 15.55
CA ILE A 123 -24.16 10.62 15.88
C ILE A 123 -25.07 9.78 16.80
N GLY A 124 -25.02 8.45 16.69
CA GLY A 124 -25.89 7.52 17.42
C GLY A 124 -25.21 6.66 18.48
N GLY A 125 -23.96 6.97 18.86
CA GLY A 125 -23.19 6.32 19.91
C GLY A 125 -23.19 7.08 21.23
#